data_AF-A0A918A0B2-F1
#
_entry.id   AF-A0A918A0B2-F1
#
_cell.length_a   1.000
_cell.length_b   1.000
_cell.length_c   1.000
_cell.angle_alpha   90.00
_cell.angle_beta   90.00
_cell.angle_gamma   90.00
#
_symmetry.space_group_name_H-M   'P 1'
#
loop_
_entity.id
_entity.type
_entity.pdbx_description
1 polymer ?
#
loop_
_entity_poly.entity_id
_entity_poly.type
_entity_poly.pdbx_seq_one_letter_code
_entity_poly.pdbx_strand_id
1 'polypeptide(L)'
;MTKMNREIVIAEALGLLDEVGLDAVSTRRLAKRLGVEQPSLYWYFRTKKDLLAAMAEAAMAPHATQPLPTPDDDWRTWFLENTRSFRHTLLMRRDGARLHAGSTPTGDLERLRHKFEFLVTSGVPEREAVMAMLATSRFTLGSVLEEQADPGLDDSSDLPTDLPRIDHDSAFESGLGLLLDGLVHRIQTGEPTTDT
;
A
#
# COMPACT_ATOMS: atom_id res chain seq x y z
N MET A 1 31.60 14.22 -2.61
CA MET A 1 30.48 14.26 -3.56
C MET A 1 29.99 12.83 -3.76
N THR A 2 28.86 12.47 -3.15
CA THR A 2 28.25 11.16 -3.37
C THR A 2 27.85 11.09 -4.84
N LYS A 3 28.39 10.11 -5.58
CA LYS A 3 28.09 9.96 -7.00
C LYS A 3 26.59 9.69 -7.16
N MET A 4 25.90 10.54 -7.91
CA MET A 4 24.48 10.39 -8.16
C MET A 4 24.19 9.02 -8.78
N ASN A 5 23.28 8.27 -8.18
CA ASN A 5 22.82 6.98 -8.67
C ASN A 5 21.27 6.94 -8.64
N ARG A 6 20.69 5.89 -9.22
CA ARG A 6 19.23 5.74 -9.32
C ARG A 6 18.53 5.77 -7.95
N GLU A 7 19.13 5.14 -6.94
CA GLU A 7 18.59 5.03 -5.58
C GLU A 7 18.53 6.39 -4.88
N ILE A 8 19.59 7.18 -4.98
CA ILE A 8 19.65 8.55 -4.43
C ILE A 8 18.58 9.42 -5.06
N VAL A 9 18.40 9.34 -6.39
CA VAL A 9 17.35 10.12 -7.08
C VAL A 9 15.95 9.73 -6.59
N ILE A 10 15.69 8.43 -6.36
CA ILE A 10 14.41 7.96 -5.82
C ILE A 10 14.20 8.43 -4.38
N ALA A 11 15.23 8.31 -3.53
CA ALA A 11 15.16 8.75 -2.14
C ALA A 11 14.85 10.25 -2.03
N GLU A 12 15.52 11.08 -2.84
CA GLU A 12 15.25 12.52 -2.90
C GLU A 12 13.87 12.85 -3.50
N ALA A 13 13.37 12.04 -4.43
CA ALA A 13 12.02 12.19 -4.97
C ALA A 13 10.93 11.84 -3.94
N LEU A 14 11.16 10.80 -3.12
CA LEU A 14 10.29 10.47 -1.98
C LEU A 14 10.36 11.54 -0.89
N GLY A 15 11.55 12.09 -0.60
CA GLY A 15 11.66 13.25 0.29
C GLY A 15 10.90 14.48 -0.23
N LEU A 16 10.99 14.74 -1.54
CA LEU A 16 10.20 15.80 -2.18
C LEU A 16 8.69 15.52 -2.09
N LEU A 17 8.26 14.27 -2.26
CA LEU A 17 6.85 13.87 -2.10
C LEU A 17 6.33 14.23 -0.70
N ASP A 18 7.07 13.88 0.34
CA ASP A 18 6.67 14.16 1.72
C ASP A 18 6.54 15.68 1.98
N GLU A 19 7.43 16.48 1.39
CA GLU A 19 7.42 17.94 1.54
C GLU A 19 6.26 18.61 0.80
N VAL A 20 6.02 18.26 -0.47
CA VAL A 20 5.15 19.05 -1.36
C VAL A 20 3.87 18.34 -1.80
N GLY A 21 3.74 17.04 -1.54
CA GLY A 21 2.64 16.21 -2.03
C GLY A 21 2.78 15.80 -3.50
N LEU A 22 2.06 14.76 -3.89
CA LEU A 22 2.22 14.06 -5.16
C LEU A 22 2.00 14.96 -6.38
N ASP A 23 1.00 15.84 -6.32
CA ASP A 23 0.64 16.74 -7.44
C ASP A 23 1.75 17.74 -7.74
N ALA A 24 2.52 18.12 -6.72
CA ALA A 24 3.60 19.08 -6.83
C ALA A 24 4.96 18.45 -7.19
N VAL A 25 5.09 17.12 -7.16
CA VAL A 25 6.29 16.42 -7.60
C VAL A 25 6.49 16.59 -9.11
N SER A 26 7.67 17.07 -9.52
CA SER A 26 8.05 17.23 -10.92
C SER A 26 9.56 17.04 -11.11
N THR A 27 9.97 16.59 -12.30
CA THR A 27 11.40 16.41 -12.64
C THR A 27 12.18 17.71 -12.52
N ARG A 28 11.56 18.87 -12.81
CA ARG A 28 12.18 20.19 -12.61
C ARG A 28 12.47 20.49 -11.12
N ARG A 29 11.50 20.24 -10.23
CA ARG A 29 11.70 20.46 -8.79
C ARG A 29 12.71 19.47 -8.21
N LEU A 30 12.68 18.22 -8.66
CA LEU A 30 13.65 17.20 -8.27
C LEU A 30 15.08 17.56 -8.72
N ALA A 31 15.26 18.04 -9.95
CA ALA A 31 16.56 18.47 -10.47
C ALA A 31 17.12 19.63 -9.64
N LYS A 32 16.28 20.64 -9.35
CA LYS A 32 16.64 21.76 -8.47
C LYS A 32 17.05 21.27 -7.07
N ARG A 33 16.29 20.33 -6.49
CA ARG A 33 16.59 19.74 -5.17
C ARG A 33 17.95 19.01 -5.16
N LEU A 34 18.24 18.27 -6.22
CA LEU A 34 19.49 17.54 -6.40
C LEU A 34 20.68 18.42 -6.80
N GLY A 35 20.46 19.70 -7.12
CA GLY A 35 21.49 20.61 -7.61
C GLY A 35 22.04 20.22 -8.99
N VAL A 36 21.22 19.58 -9.83
CA VAL A 36 21.60 19.13 -11.17
C VAL A 36 20.68 19.71 -12.23
N GLU A 37 21.14 19.69 -13.48
CA GLU A 37 20.32 20.06 -14.63
C GLU A 37 19.26 18.99 -14.90
N GLN A 38 18.06 19.41 -15.33
CA GLN A 38 16.96 18.49 -15.61
C GLN A 38 17.31 17.36 -16.59
N PRO A 39 18.11 17.60 -17.66
CA PRO A 39 18.59 16.54 -18.54
C PRO A 39 19.35 15.41 -17.84
N SER A 40 19.99 15.69 -16.71
CA SER A 40 20.71 14.68 -15.92
C SER A 40 19.78 13.59 -15.36
N LEU A 41 18.50 13.93 -15.12
CA LEU A 41 17.51 12.96 -14.62
C LEU A 41 17.05 11.97 -15.68
N TYR A 42 17.07 12.35 -16.97
CA TYR A 42 16.64 11.46 -18.07
C TYR A 42 17.54 10.24 -18.25
N TRP A 43 18.78 10.29 -17.74
CA TRP A 43 19.67 9.13 -17.67
C TRP A 43 19.15 8.03 -16.74
N TYR A 44 18.38 8.39 -15.70
CA TYR A 44 17.82 7.44 -14.73
C TYR A 44 16.35 7.11 -15.02
N PHE A 45 15.57 8.10 -15.47
CA PHE A 45 14.13 7.97 -15.71
C PHE A 45 13.74 8.70 -16.99
N ARG A 46 13.29 7.95 -18.01
CA ARG A 46 12.95 8.53 -19.31
C ARG A 46 11.72 9.42 -19.23
N THR A 47 10.76 9.10 -18.35
CA THR A 47 9.53 9.85 -18.17
C THR A 47 9.20 10.09 -16.69
N LYS A 48 8.29 11.04 -16.40
CA LYS A 48 7.71 11.22 -15.05
C LYS A 48 7.03 9.93 -14.57
N LYS A 49 6.40 9.17 -15.47
CA LYS A 49 5.77 7.89 -15.15
C LYS A 49 6.79 6.87 -14.65
N ASP A 50 7.96 6.78 -15.27
CA ASP A 50 9.02 5.86 -14.85
C ASP A 50 9.58 6.22 -13.46
N LEU A 51 9.71 7.52 -13.18
CA LEU A 51 10.08 8.02 -11.86
C LEU A 51 9.03 7.65 -10.82
N LEU A 52 7.74 7.91 -11.09
CA LEU A 52 6.65 7.60 -10.16
C LEU A 52 6.52 6.09 -9.91
N ALA A 53 6.69 5.25 -10.93
CA ALA A 53 6.70 3.80 -10.76
C ALA A 53 7.86 3.35 -9.85
N ALA A 54 9.07 3.89 -10.05
CA ALA A 54 10.21 3.59 -9.21
C ALA A 54 10.06 4.11 -7.77
N MET A 55 9.43 5.27 -7.59
CA MET A 55 9.06 5.79 -6.28
C MET A 55 8.06 4.88 -5.58
N ALA A 56 7.01 4.43 -6.28
CA ALA A 56 6.01 3.53 -5.71
C ALA A 56 6.62 2.19 -5.27
N GLU A 57 7.49 1.61 -6.10
CA GLU A 57 8.22 0.38 -5.77
C GLU A 57 9.11 0.56 -4.53
N ALA A 58 9.88 1.65 -4.46
CA ALA A 58 10.72 1.94 -3.31
C ALA A 58 9.93 2.28 -2.04
N ALA A 59 8.80 2.99 -2.17
CA ALA A 59 7.91 3.28 -1.05
C ALA A 59 7.29 2.01 -0.46
N MET A 60 7.06 0.99 -1.30
CA MET A 60 6.54 -0.31 -0.88
C MET A 60 7.59 -1.24 -0.26
N ALA A 61 8.88 -0.88 -0.28
CA ALA A 61 9.95 -1.72 0.23
C ALA A 61 9.71 -2.23 1.68
N PRO A 62 9.24 -1.42 2.66
CA PRO A 62 8.97 -1.88 4.02
C PRO A 62 7.96 -3.03 4.12
N HIS A 63 6.97 -3.08 3.23
CA HIS A 63 6.03 -4.20 3.14
C HIS A 63 6.59 -5.35 2.30
N ALA A 64 7.22 -5.03 1.17
CA ALA A 64 7.73 -6.01 0.22
C ALA A 64 8.81 -6.91 0.83
N THR A 65 9.61 -6.37 1.76
CA THR A 65 10.71 -7.10 2.43
C THR A 65 10.32 -7.75 3.76
N GLN A 66 9.05 -7.66 4.19
CA GLN A 66 8.57 -8.38 5.37
C GLN A 66 8.87 -9.88 5.25
N PRO A 67 9.19 -10.57 6.36
CA PRO A 67 9.34 -12.02 6.36
C PRO A 67 8.15 -12.71 5.68
N LEU A 68 8.45 -13.70 4.85
CA LEU A 68 7.42 -14.54 4.25
C LEU A 68 6.90 -15.52 5.31
N PRO A 69 5.62 -15.93 5.23
CA PRO A 69 5.07 -16.92 6.14
C PRO A 69 5.79 -18.26 5.98
N THR A 70 5.87 -19.01 7.07
CA THR A 70 6.36 -20.37 7.16
C THR A 70 5.20 -21.33 7.44
N PRO A 71 5.34 -22.64 7.17
CA PRO A 71 4.26 -23.61 7.41
C PRO A 71 3.77 -23.69 8.86
N ASP A 72 4.56 -23.24 9.84
CA ASP A 72 4.22 -23.26 11.26
C ASP A 72 3.41 -22.03 11.71
N ASP A 73 3.26 -21.01 10.85
CA ASP A 73 2.52 -19.79 11.17
C ASP A 73 1.00 -20.01 11.12
N ASP A 74 0.26 -19.36 12.04
CA ASP A 74 -1.20 -19.29 11.93
C ASP A 74 -1.61 -18.35 10.79
N TRP A 75 -2.31 -18.89 9.80
CA TRP A 75 -2.65 -18.16 8.59
C TRP A 75 -3.53 -16.94 8.84
N ARG A 76 -4.40 -16.97 9.87
CA ARG A 76 -5.29 -15.85 10.20
C ARG A 76 -4.49 -14.68 10.75
N THR A 77 -3.64 -14.97 11.73
CA THR A 77 -2.73 -13.99 12.33
C THR A 77 -1.82 -13.41 11.25
N TRP A 78 -1.20 -14.26 10.43
CA TRP A 78 -0.34 -13.80 9.34
C TRP A 78 -1.09 -12.92 8.32
N PHE A 79 -2.32 -13.27 7.96
CA PHE A 79 -3.13 -12.50 7.00
C PHE A 79 -3.44 -11.09 7.52
N LEU A 80 -3.78 -10.98 8.81
CA LEU A 80 -3.98 -9.69 9.48
C LEU A 80 -2.70 -8.86 9.48
N GLU A 81 -1.59 -9.44 9.92
CA GLU A 81 -0.29 -8.74 9.99
C GLU A 81 0.23 -8.32 8.62
N ASN A 82 0.05 -9.16 7.59
CA ASN A 82 0.38 -8.80 6.21
C ASN A 82 -0.44 -7.58 5.75
N THR A 83 -1.74 -7.54 6.09
CA THR A 83 -2.63 -6.43 5.72
C THR A 83 -2.30 -5.14 6.48
N ARG A 84 -2.03 -5.25 7.79
CA ARG A 84 -1.56 -4.14 8.63
C ARG A 84 -0.23 -3.57 8.13
N SER A 85 0.72 -4.43 7.77
CA SER A 85 1.99 -4.03 7.19
C SER A 85 1.81 -3.26 5.88
N PHE A 86 0.85 -3.68 5.04
CA PHE A 86 0.52 -2.97 3.81
C PHE A 86 -0.04 -1.57 4.12
N ARG A 87 -1.03 -1.47 5.03
CA ARG A 87 -1.58 -0.18 5.48
C ARG A 87 -0.49 0.74 6.02
N HIS A 88 0.29 0.26 6.98
CA HIS A 88 1.37 1.02 7.60
C HIS A 88 2.32 1.59 6.55
N THR A 89 2.71 0.77 5.58
CA THR A 89 3.64 1.18 4.51
C THR A 89 3.05 2.27 3.62
N LEU A 90 1.75 2.22 3.28
CA LEU A 90 1.09 3.28 2.52
C LEU A 90 1.02 4.61 3.30
N LEU A 91 0.88 4.53 4.63
CA LEU A 91 0.83 5.70 5.52
C LEU A 91 2.20 6.33 5.81
N MET A 92 3.30 5.62 5.55
CA MET A 92 4.66 6.15 5.79
C MET A 92 5.03 7.38 4.94
N ARG A 93 4.28 7.67 3.87
CA ARG A 93 4.55 8.76 2.94
C ARG A 93 3.29 9.57 2.68
N ARG A 94 3.46 10.87 2.51
CA ARG A 94 2.37 11.75 2.04
C ARG A 94 1.89 11.27 0.67
N ASP A 95 0.57 11.21 0.47
CA ASP A 95 -0.05 10.69 -0.76
C ASP A 95 0.40 9.25 -1.13
N GLY A 96 0.89 8.46 -0.16
CA GLY A 96 1.44 7.12 -0.42
C GLY A 96 0.44 6.16 -1.08
N ALA A 97 -0.84 6.22 -0.70
CA ALA A 97 -1.89 5.44 -1.35
C ALA A 97 -2.13 5.87 -2.81
N ARG A 98 -2.13 7.19 -3.09
CA ARG A 98 -2.25 7.71 -4.46
C ARG A 98 -1.05 7.32 -5.32
N LEU A 99 0.16 7.37 -4.76
CA LEU A 99 1.38 6.94 -5.43
C LEU A 99 1.32 5.45 -5.80
N HIS A 100 0.84 4.61 -4.88
CA HIS A 100 0.63 3.19 -5.12
C HIS A 100 -0.42 2.93 -6.23
N ALA A 101 -1.60 3.56 -6.14
CA ALA A 101 -2.70 3.37 -7.08
C ALA A 101 -2.35 3.75 -8.54
N GLY A 102 -1.46 4.74 -8.74
CA GLY A 102 -1.00 5.18 -10.05
C GLY A 102 0.12 4.31 -10.67
N SER A 103 0.60 3.29 -9.95
CA SER A 103 1.71 2.44 -10.37
C SER A 103 1.24 1.11 -10.96
N THR A 104 2.03 0.56 -11.89
CA THR A 104 1.84 -0.83 -12.33
C THR A 104 2.54 -1.74 -11.31
N PRO A 105 1.93 -2.85 -10.87
CA PRO A 105 2.59 -3.78 -9.98
C PRO A 105 3.88 -4.33 -10.64
N THR A 106 5.03 -3.84 -10.20
CA THR A 106 6.36 -4.43 -10.50
C THR A 106 6.85 -5.31 -9.36
N GLY A 107 5.97 -5.60 -8.40
CA GLY A 107 6.28 -6.38 -7.21
C GLY A 107 6.77 -7.79 -7.54
N ASP A 108 7.51 -8.35 -6.59
CA ASP A 108 8.09 -9.68 -6.70
C ASP A 108 7.00 -10.77 -6.77
N LEU A 109 6.76 -11.27 -7.99
CA LEU A 109 5.77 -12.32 -8.26
C LEU A 109 6.07 -13.62 -7.51
N GLU A 110 7.33 -13.90 -7.19
CA GLU A 110 7.72 -15.07 -6.40
C GLU A 110 7.19 -14.95 -4.98
N ARG A 111 7.38 -13.79 -4.36
CA ARG A 111 6.87 -13.51 -3.00
C ARG A 111 5.35 -13.56 -2.96
N LEU A 112 4.68 -13.01 -3.99
CA LEU A 112 3.24 -13.09 -4.08
C LEU A 112 2.75 -14.55 -4.21
N ARG A 113 3.43 -15.36 -5.03
CA ARG A 113 3.13 -16.79 -5.16
C ARG A 113 3.30 -17.51 -3.82
N HIS A 114 4.40 -17.27 -3.11
CA HIS A 114 4.65 -17.86 -1.79
C HIS A 114 3.52 -17.54 -0.79
N LYS A 115 3.05 -16.29 -0.77
CA LYS A 115 1.92 -15.87 0.08
C LYS A 115 0.63 -16.63 -0.25
N PHE A 116 0.34 -16.83 -1.53
CA PHE A 116 -0.82 -17.62 -1.95
C PHE A 116 -0.66 -19.10 -1.61
N GLU A 117 0.51 -19.68 -1.88
CA GLU A 117 0.80 -21.09 -1.55
C GLU A 117 0.67 -21.35 -0.06
N PHE A 118 1.15 -20.43 0.79
CA PHE A 118 0.98 -20.52 2.24
C PHE A 118 -0.50 -20.56 2.66
N LEU A 119 -1.34 -19.67 2.12
CA LEU A 119 -2.78 -19.68 2.42
C LEU A 119 -3.44 -21.00 1.97
N VAL A 120 -3.09 -21.48 0.77
CA VAL A 120 -3.64 -22.73 0.22
C VAL A 120 -3.24 -23.95 1.04
N THR A 121 -1.95 -24.07 1.37
CA THR A 121 -1.43 -25.16 2.21
C THR A 121 -1.97 -25.12 3.65
N SER A 122 -2.39 -23.95 4.11
CA SER A 122 -3.09 -23.75 5.39
C SER A 122 -4.59 -24.13 5.37
N GLY A 123 -5.09 -24.62 4.23
CA GLY A 123 -6.48 -25.07 4.07
C GLY A 123 -7.45 -24.01 3.57
N VAL A 124 -6.96 -22.83 3.14
CA VAL A 124 -7.79 -21.82 2.46
C VAL A 124 -7.97 -22.23 1.00
N PRO A 125 -9.20 -22.36 0.46
CA PRO A 125 -9.39 -22.64 -0.96
C PRO A 125 -8.71 -21.58 -1.85
N GLU A 126 -8.07 -21.99 -2.95
CA GLU A 126 -7.27 -21.11 -3.81
C GLU A 126 -8.01 -19.85 -4.26
N ARG A 127 -9.25 -20.01 -4.74
CA ARG A 127 -10.10 -18.87 -5.14
C ARG A 127 -10.32 -17.90 -3.98
N GLU A 128 -10.53 -18.41 -2.77
CA GLU A 128 -10.75 -17.60 -1.58
C GLU A 128 -9.48 -16.89 -1.12
N ALA A 129 -8.33 -17.55 -1.21
CA ALA A 129 -7.04 -16.91 -0.93
C ALA A 129 -6.78 -15.71 -1.86
N VAL A 130 -7.01 -15.89 -3.17
CA VAL A 130 -6.86 -14.82 -4.16
C VAL A 130 -7.87 -13.69 -3.89
N MET A 131 -9.14 -14.02 -3.70
CA MET A 131 -10.20 -13.03 -3.48
C MET A 131 -10.00 -12.26 -2.18
N ALA A 132 -9.60 -12.92 -1.10
CA ALA A 132 -9.34 -12.28 0.19
C ALA A 132 -8.15 -11.31 0.12
N MET A 133 -7.05 -11.70 -0.53
CA MET A 133 -5.89 -10.82 -0.73
C MET A 133 -6.23 -9.61 -1.61
N LEU A 134 -7.03 -9.80 -2.67
CA LEU A 134 -7.49 -8.70 -3.51
C LEU A 134 -8.46 -7.77 -2.75
N ALA A 135 -9.39 -8.34 -1.98
CA ALA A 135 -10.38 -7.59 -1.22
C ALA A 135 -9.70 -6.75 -0.13
N THR A 136 -8.82 -7.35 0.67
CA THR A 136 -8.07 -6.62 1.71
C THR A 136 -7.11 -5.59 1.14
N SER A 137 -6.45 -5.85 0.01
CA SER A 137 -5.62 -4.84 -0.66
C SER A 137 -6.44 -3.63 -1.10
N ARG A 138 -7.60 -3.84 -1.74
CA ARG A 138 -8.49 -2.75 -2.19
C ARG A 138 -9.12 -2.00 -1.02
N PHE A 139 -9.58 -2.71 0.00
CA PHE A 139 -10.09 -2.14 1.24
C PHE A 139 -9.03 -1.25 1.91
N THR A 140 -7.81 -1.77 2.07
CA THR A 140 -6.70 -1.04 2.67
C THR A 140 -6.35 0.21 1.86
N LEU A 141 -6.27 0.08 0.54
CA LEU A 141 -5.98 1.21 -0.33
C LEU A 141 -7.05 2.30 -0.21
N GLY A 142 -8.34 1.93 -0.21
CA GLY A 142 -9.45 2.86 -0.02
C GLY A 142 -9.43 3.53 1.36
N SER A 143 -9.24 2.75 2.42
CA SER A 143 -9.13 3.27 3.78
C SER A 143 -8.00 4.29 3.93
N VAL A 144 -6.82 4.00 3.38
CA VAL A 144 -5.69 4.93 3.45
C VAL A 144 -5.89 6.16 2.54
N LEU A 145 -6.59 6.03 1.41
CA LEU A 145 -6.95 7.20 0.58
C LEU A 145 -7.84 8.18 1.32
N GLU A 146 -8.86 7.69 2.03
CA GLU A 146 -9.75 8.52 2.85
C GLU A 146 -8.98 9.15 4.02
N GLU A 147 -8.16 8.36 4.74
CA GLU A 147 -7.35 8.85 5.86
C GLU A 147 -6.33 9.92 5.43
N GLN A 148 -5.71 9.77 4.24
CA GLN A 148 -4.77 10.76 3.71
C GLN A 148 -5.45 12.00 3.10
N ALA A 149 -6.73 11.90 2.74
CA ALA A 149 -7.53 13.01 2.23
C ALA A 149 -8.19 13.83 3.35
N ASP A 150 -8.36 13.23 4.53
CA ASP A 150 -8.92 13.89 5.71
C ASP A 150 -8.00 15.04 6.18
N PRO A 151 -8.46 16.30 6.15
CA PRO A 151 -7.67 17.44 6.61
C PRO A 151 -7.44 17.45 8.14
N GLY A 152 -8.07 16.53 8.88
CA GLY A 152 -7.98 16.41 10.33
C GLY A 152 -9.09 17.17 11.07
N LEU A 153 -9.26 16.84 12.35
CA LEU A 153 -10.36 17.29 13.22
C LEU A 153 -10.50 18.81 13.40
N ASP A 154 -9.54 19.64 12.97
CA ASP A 154 -9.64 21.10 13.05
C ASP A 154 -10.71 21.69 12.09
N ASP A 155 -11.11 20.96 11.05
CA ASP A 155 -12.18 21.36 10.11
C ASP A 155 -13.50 20.59 10.35
N SER A 156 -13.54 19.74 11.39
CA SER A 156 -14.68 18.87 11.70
C SER A 156 -15.78 19.56 12.52
N SER A 157 -15.84 20.90 12.51
CA SER A 157 -16.88 21.68 13.20
C SER A 157 -18.29 21.49 12.62
N ASP A 158 -18.41 20.82 11.47
CA ASP A 158 -19.65 20.68 10.71
C ASP A 158 -20.36 19.33 10.87
N LEU A 159 -19.76 18.35 11.56
CA LEU A 159 -20.44 17.07 11.81
C LEU A 159 -21.43 17.21 13.00
N PRO A 160 -22.68 16.72 12.85
CA PRO A 160 -23.62 16.64 13.96
C PRO A 160 -23.02 15.93 15.17
N THR A 161 -23.11 16.54 16.35
CA THR A 161 -22.54 16.04 17.61
C THR A 161 -23.09 14.67 18.05
N ASP A 162 -24.18 14.20 17.45
CA ASP A 162 -24.81 12.91 17.69
C ASP A 162 -24.22 11.76 16.87
N LEU A 163 -23.35 12.04 15.89
CA LEU A 163 -22.63 10.99 15.16
C LEU A 163 -21.40 10.51 15.93
N PRO A 164 -21.19 9.19 16.07
CA PRO A 164 -20.00 8.65 16.69
C PRO A 164 -18.76 9.01 15.87
N ARG A 165 -17.79 9.67 16.51
CA ARG A 165 -16.47 9.90 15.93
C ARG A 165 -15.67 8.61 16.03
N ILE A 166 -15.53 7.92 14.90
CA ILE A 166 -14.68 6.74 14.78
C ILE A 166 -13.38 7.19 14.12
N ASP A 167 -12.25 6.95 14.77
CA ASP A 167 -10.95 7.22 14.18
C ASP A 167 -10.61 6.20 13.07
N HIS A 168 -9.76 6.60 12.13
CA HIS A 168 -9.40 5.79 10.96
C HIS A 168 -8.81 4.43 11.33
N ASP A 169 -8.07 4.33 12.45
CA ASP A 169 -7.45 3.08 12.89
C ASP A 169 -8.51 2.08 13.38
N SER A 170 -9.42 2.53 14.25
CA SER A 170 -10.55 1.72 14.72
C SER A 170 -11.46 1.25 13.59
N ALA A 171 -11.73 2.14 12.62
CA ALA A 171 -12.53 1.80 11.43
C ALA A 171 -11.82 0.76 10.55
N PHE A 172 -10.51 0.91 10.34
CA PHE A 172 -9.70 -0.04 9.58
C PHE A 172 -9.67 -1.42 10.22
N GLU A 173 -9.36 -1.49 11.52
CA GLU A 173 -9.27 -2.77 12.25
C GLU A 173 -10.63 -3.49 12.29
N SER A 174 -11.72 -2.75 12.46
CA SER A 174 -13.08 -3.31 12.40
C SER A 174 -13.40 -3.88 11.01
N GLY A 175 -13.08 -3.14 9.94
CA GLY A 175 -13.31 -3.60 8.57
C GLY A 175 -12.44 -4.80 8.19
N LEU A 176 -11.18 -4.82 8.65
CA LEU A 176 -10.28 -5.96 8.47
C LEU A 176 -10.79 -7.21 9.20
N GLY A 177 -11.30 -7.05 10.42
CA GLY A 177 -11.95 -8.12 11.17
C GLY A 177 -13.15 -8.71 10.42
N LEU A 178 -14.04 -7.86 9.90
CA LEU A 178 -15.19 -8.30 9.12
C LEU A 178 -14.79 -9.10 7.86
N LEU A 179 -13.72 -8.69 7.17
CA LEU A 179 -13.20 -9.40 6.00
C LEU A 179 -12.63 -10.78 6.37
N LEU A 180 -11.89 -10.87 7.48
CA LEU A 180 -11.35 -12.15 7.97
C LEU A 180 -12.48 -13.09 8.43
N ASP A 181 -13.44 -12.59 9.21
CA ASP A 181 -14.56 -13.38 9.71
C ASP A 181 -15.41 -13.91 8.55
N GLY A 182 -15.66 -13.09 7.53
CA GLY A 182 -16.34 -13.50 6.31
C GLY A 182 -15.57 -14.60 5.55
N LEU A 183 -14.24 -14.47 5.43
CA LEU A 183 -13.41 -15.51 4.83
C LEU A 183 -13.47 -16.82 5.63
N VAL A 184 -13.31 -16.76 6.96
CA VAL A 184 -13.38 -17.93 7.84
C VAL A 184 -14.74 -18.62 7.72
N HIS A 185 -15.82 -17.85 7.72
CA HIS A 185 -17.17 -18.38 7.55
C HIS A 185 -17.33 -19.13 6.23
N ARG A 186 -16.87 -18.55 5.11
CA ARG A 186 -16.96 -19.17 3.79
C ARG A 186 -16.14 -20.46 3.66
N ILE A 187 -14.99 -20.52 4.31
CA ILE A 187 -14.18 -21.76 4.40
C ILE A 187 -14.96 -22.85 5.15
N GLN A 188 -15.66 -22.49 6.23
CA GLN A 188 -16.41 -23.43 7.06
C GLN A 188 -17.70 -23.94 6.40
N THR A 189 -18.42 -23.08 5.68
CA THR A 189 -19.69 -23.45 5.02
C THR A 189 -19.50 -24.07 3.65
N GLY A 190 -18.35 -23.86 3.01
CA GLY A 190 -18.10 -24.31 1.65
C GLY A 190 -18.96 -23.60 0.61
N GLU A 191 -19.59 -22.47 0.95
CA GLU A 191 -20.44 -21.72 0.04
C GLU A 191 -19.60 -20.99 -1.03
N PRO A 192 -19.73 -21.36 -2.32
CA PRO A 192 -19.15 -20.58 -3.38
C PRO A 192 -19.88 -19.22 -3.42
N THR A 193 -19.13 -18.12 -3.56
CA THR A 193 -19.71 -16.86 -4.03
C THR A 193 -20.38 -17.15 -5.36
N THR A 194 -21.67 -16.90 -5.42
CA THR A 194 -22.47 -16.93 -6.64
C THR A 194 -21.75 -16.09 -7.69
N ASP A 195 -21.13 -16.72 -8.68
CA ASP A 195 -20.58 -16.01 -9.84
C ASP A 195 -21.76 -15.31 -10.52
N THR A 196 -21.75 -13.98 -10.49
CA THR A 196 -22.67 -13.12 -11.26
C THR A 196 -21.84 -12.33 -12.26
#